data_AF-A0A061I1M3-F1
#
_entry.id   AF-A0A061I1M3-F1
#
_cell.length_a   1.000
_cell.length_b   1.000
_cell.length_c   1.000
_cell.angle_alpha   90.00
_cell.angle_beta   90.00
_cell.angle_gamma   90.00
#
_symmetry.space_group_name_H-M   'P 1'
#
loop_
_entity.id
_entity.type
_entity.pdbx_description
1 polymer ?
#
loop_
_entity_poly.entity_id
_entity_poly.type
_entity_poly.pdbx_seq_one_letter_code
_entity_poly.pdbx_strand_id
1 'polypeptide(L)'
;GFSKDIKVPKSRYLGYIKDYEGATLMECELNPRIPYTELSHIIKKQKEIIKKLIERKQAQIRKVYPGLSCFKEGVRQIPVESVPGIRETGWKPLGKEKGKELKDPDQLYTTLKNLLAQIKSHPSAWPFMEPVKKSEAPDYYEVIRFPIDLKTMTER
;
A
#
# COMPACT_ATOMS: atom_id res chain seq x y z
N GLY A 1 -12.49 15.48 -21.24
CA GLY A 1 -13.29 14.65 -22.16
C GLY A 1 -14.69 14.55 -21.60
N PHE A 2 -15.64 14.01 -22.38
CA PHE A 2 -17.03 13.88 -21.94
C PHE A 2 -17.17 12.90 -20.77
N SER A 3 -17.95 13.28 -19.77
CA SER A 3 -18.27 12.52 -18.55
C SER A 3 -19.78 12.49 -18.33
N LYS A 4 -20.29 11.39 -17.74
CA LYS A 4 -21.70 11.30 -17.30
C LYS A 4 -21.95 12.03 -15.96
N ASP A 5 -20.88 12.31 -15.23
CA ASP A 5 -20.92 13.08 -13.99
C ASP A 5 -20.98 14.57 -14.33
N ILE A 6 -22.18 15.17 -14.21
CA ILE A 6 -22.44 16.57 -14.55
C ILE A 6 -22.20 17.43 -13.31
N LYS A 7 -21.11 18.19 -13.34
CA LYS A 7 -20.68 19.13 -12.31
C LYS A 7 -21.29 20.51 -12.51
N VAL A 8 -21.66 20.88 -13.73
CA VAL A 8 -22.32 22.16 -14.01
C VAL A 8 -23.71 22.20 -13.33
N PRO A 9 -24.06 23.28 -12.61
CA PRO A 9 -25.37 23.39 -11.98
C PRO A 9 -26.54 23.33 -12.97
N LYS A 10 -27.62 22.62 -12.60
CA LYS A 10 -28.84 22.46 -13.42
C LYS A 10 -29.40 23.78 -13.95
N SER A 11 -29.33 24.85 -13.16
CA SER A 11 -29.80 26.19 -13.56
C SER A 11 -29.12 26.76 -14.80
N ARG A 12 -27.94 26.25 -15.19
CA ARG A 12 -27.21 26.73 -16.37
C ARG A 12 -27.61 26.06 -17.68
N TYR A 13 -28.32 24.93 -17.64
CA TYR A 13 -28.63 24.16 -18.85
C TYR A 13 -30.08 23.67 -18.93
N LEU A 14 -30.75 23.45 -17.79
CA LEU A 14 -32.14 22.98 -17.77
C LEU A 14 -33.05 24.03 -18.43
N GLY A 15 -33.80 23.62 -19.45
CA GLY A 15 -34.66 24.50 -20.25
C GLY A 15 -33.94 25.26 -21.37
N TYR A 16 -32.60 25.18 -21.45
CA TYR A 16 -31.80 25.79 -22.52
C TYR A 16 -31.32 24.77 -23.56
N ILE A 17 -31.20 23.50 -23.17
CA ILE A 17 -30.84 22.39 -24.06
C ILE A 17 -32.04 21.48 -24.29
N LYS A 18 -32.03 20.75 -25.41
CA LYS A 18 -33.09 19.79 -25.74
C LYS A 18 -32.86 18.48 -25.01
N ASP A 19 -33.91 18.00 -24.35
CA ASP A 19 -33.93 16.67 -23.76
C ASP A 19 -34.47 15.67 -24.80
N TYR A 20 -33.65 14.68 -25.14
CA TYR A 20 -34.01 13.61 -26.05
C TYR A 20 -34.26 12.33 -25.26
N GLU A 21 -35.38 11.67 -25.52
CA GLU A 21 -35.69 10.38 -24.90
C GLU A 21 -34.66 9.33 -25.34
N GLY A 22 -34.10 8.60 -24.37
CA GLY A 22 -33.03 7.62 -24.60
C GLY A 22 -31.62 8.21 -24.72
N ALA A 23 -31.44 9.54 -24.68
CA ALA A 23 -30.11 10.15 -24.70
C ALA A 23 -29.51 10.25 -23.28
N THR A 24 -28.18 10.10 -23.19
CA THR A 24 -27.43 10.34 -21.95
C THR A 24 -26.76 11.71 -22.01
N LEU A 25 -27.11 12.60 -21.10
CA LEU A 25 -26.42 13.88 -20.94
C LEU A 25 -24.97 13.65 -20.50
N MET A 26 -24.02 14.33 -21.14
CA MET A 26 -22.61 14.28 -20.80
C MET A 26 -21.98 15.67 -20.78
N GLU A 27 -21.07 15.91 -19.85
CA GLU A 27 -20.33 17.17 -19.69
C GLU A 27 -18.88 17.01 -20.12
N CYS A 28 -18.34 17.99 -20.84
CA CYS A 28 -16.90 18.11 -21.10
C CYS A 28 -16.39 19.47 -20.63
N GLU A 29 -15.71 19.50 -19.49
CA GLU A 29 -14.97 20.68 -19.04
C GLU A 29 -13.64 20.81 -19.81
N LEU A 30 -13.37 22.01 -20.34
CA LEU A 30 -12.13 22.33 -21.03
C LEU A 30 -11.26 23.25 -20.16
N ASN A 31 -9.97 22.95 -20.10
CA ASN A 31 -8.99 23.78 -19.43
C ASN A 31 -8.56 24.93 -20.37
N PRO A 32 -8.78 26.20 -19.99
CA PRO A 32 -8.53 27.34 -20.88
C PRO A 32 -7.04 27.57 -21.19
N ARG A 33 -6.12 26.95 -20.43
CA ARG A 33 -4.67 27.10 -20.64
C ARG A 33 -4.10 26.12 -21.68
N ILE A 34 -4.93 25.23 -22.22
CA ILE A 34 -4.49 24.18 -23.14
C ILE A 34 -4.96 24.51 -24.56
N PRO A 35 -4.05 24.70 -25.53
CA PRO A 35 -4.44 24.80 -26.93
C PRO A 35 -4.71 23.40 -27.48
N TYR A 36 -5.99 23.00 -27.47
CA TYR A 36 -6.43 21.64 -27.79
C TYR A 36 -6.13 21.21 -29.24
N THR A 37 -5.97 22.15 -30.17
CA THR A 37 -5.56 21.88 -31.56
C THR A 37 -4.16 21.27 -31.65
N GLU A 38 -3.29 21.55 -30.68
CA GLU A 38 -1.92 21.03 -30.61
C GLU A 38 -1.74 19.98 -29.51
N LEU A 39 -2.83 19.48 -28.92
CA LEU A 39 -2.79 18.64 -27.73
C LEU A 39 -1.87 17.42 -27.90
N SER A 40 -1.94 16.74 -29.05
CA SER A 40 -1.11 15.58 -29.35
C SER A 40 0.39 15.90 -29.33
N HIS A 41 0.77 17.06 -29.88
CA HIS A 41 2.15 17.54 -29.89
C HIS A 41 2.65 17.91 -28.49
N ILE A 42 1.81 18.60 -27.71
CA ILE A 42 2.09 18.98 -26.33
C ILE A 42 2.30 17.74 -25.47
N ILE A 43 1.39 16.76 -25.54
CA ILE A 43 1.51 15.51 -24.80
C ILE A 43 2.78 14.77 -25.20
N LYS A 44 3.13 14.73 -26.49
CA LYS A 44 4.38 14.11 -26.96
C LYS A 44 5.61 14.79 -26.33
N LYS A 45 5.70 16.12 -26.40
CA LYS A 45 6.78 16.89 -25.77
C LYS A 45 6.86 16.69 -24.26
N GLN A 46 5.71 16.71 -23.56
CA GLN A 46 5.65 16.46 -22.12
C GLN A 46 6.17 15.06 -21.77
N LYS A 47 5.76 14.03 -22.51
CA LYS A 47 6.25 12.66 -22.34
C LYS A 47 7.77 12.56 -22.54
N GLU A 48 8.30 13.21 -23.57
CA GLU A 48 9.75 13.25 -23.83
C GLU A 48 10.52 13.93 -22.69
N ILE A 49 10.01 15.03 -22.14
CA ILE A 49 10.61 15.71 -20.99
C ILE A 49 10.60 14.80 -19.77
N ILE A 50 9.46 14.19 -19.44
CA ILE A 50 9.35 13.26 -18.30
C ILE A 50 10.30 12.08 -18.47
N LYS A 51 10.38 11.50 -19.68
CA LYS A 51 11.31 10.40 -19.97
C LYS A 51 12.77 10.81 -19.72
N LYS A 52 13.19 11.99 -20.21
CA LYS A 52 14.53 12.52 -19.95
C LYS A 52 14.80 12.76 -18.46
N LEU A 53 13.80 13.23 -17.71
CA LEU A 53 13.91 13.41 -16.25
C LEU A 53 14.07 12.07 -15.53
N ILE A 54 13.31 11.04 -15.94
CA ILE A 54 13.42 9.68 -15.41
C ILE A 54 14.80 9.10 -15.74
N GLU A 55 15.29 9.22 -16.97
CA GLU A 55 16.61 8.72 -17.38
C GLU A 55 17.75 9.36 -16.55
N ARG A 56 17.71 10.69 -16.36
CA ARG A 56 18.66 11.39 -15.49
C ARG A 56 18.64 10.90 -14.04
N LYS A 57 17.45 10.63 -13.50
CA LYS A 57 17.31 10.05 -12.15
C LYS A 57 17.70 8.57 -12.09
N GLN A 58 17.42 7.79 -13.15
CA GLN A 58 17.78 6.37 -13.21
C GLN A 58 19.30 6.17 -13.13
N ALA A 59 20.11 7.08 -13.67
CA ALA A 59 21.56 7.02 -13.53
C ALA A 59 22.00 7.04 -12.05
N GLN A 60 21.27 7.73 -11.17
CA GLN A 60 21.51 7.73 -9.72
C GLN A 60 20.92 6.48 -9.05
N ILE A 61 19.76 6.01 -9.50
CA ILE A 61 19.02 4.88 -8.90
C ILE A 61 19.64 3.51 -9.25
N ARG A 62 20.26 3.36 -10.42
CA ARG A 62 20.90 2.09 -10.85
C ARG A 62 22.20 1.74 -10.11
N LYS A 63 22.52 2.47 -9.04
CA LYS A 63 23.65 2.15 -8.17
C LYS A 63 23.40 0.80 -7.49
N VAL A 64 24.09 -0.23 -7.96
CA VAL A 64 24.05 -1.57 -7.38
C VAL A 64 24.95 -1.59 -6.15
N TYR A 65 24.38 -1.92 -5.00
CA TYR A 65 25.12 -2.10 -3.76
C TYR A 65 25.56 -3.56 -3.62
N PRO A 66 26.77 -3.82 -3.08
CA PRO A 66 27.19 -5.18 -2.78
C PRO A 66 26.24 -5.84 -1.76
N GLY A 67 26.14 -7.16 -1.82
CA GLY A 67 25.36 -7.93 -0.84
C GLY A 67 25.92 -7.79 0.58
N LEU A 68 25.04 -7.88 1.58
CA LEU A 68 25.40 -7.73 2.99
C LEU A 68 26.27 -8.93 3.45
N SER A 69 27.48 -8.66 3.94
CA SER A 69 28.43 -9.68 4.40
C SER A 69 28.34 -9.98 5.90
N CYS A 70 27.81 -9.05 6.71
CA CYS A 70 27.78 -9.12 8.17
C CYS A 70 27.06 -10.35 8.76
N PHE A 71 26.13 -10.96 8.01
CA PHE A 71 25.45 -12.17 8.45
C PHE A 71 26.33 -13.43 8.43
N LYS A 72 27.44 -13.42 7.67
CA LYS A 72 28.41 -14.52 7.64
C LYS A 72 29.18 -14.65 8.97
N GLU A 73 29.27 -13.56 9.73
CA GLU A 73 29.96 -13.48 11.02
C GLU A 73 29.03 -13.81 12.21
N GLY A 74 27.83 -14.35 11.96
CA GLY A 74 26.89 -14.80 13.00
C GLY A 74 25.95 -13.70 13.52
N VAL A 75 26.04 -12.48 13.00
CA VAL A 75 25.08 -11.40 13.30
C VAL A 75 23.72 -11.77 12.71
N ARG A 76 22.66 -11.76 13.52
CA ARG A 76 21.29 -12.10 13.07
C ARG A 76 20.43 -10.88 12.69
N GLN A 77 20.83 -9.69 13.11
CA GLN A 77 20.09 -8.45 12.89
C GLN A 77 21.05 -7.27 12.71
N ILE A 78 20.70 -6.35 11.80
CA ILE A 78 21.36 -5.07 11.64
C ILE A 78 20.33 -3.95 11.64
N PRO A 79 20.68 -2.74 12.13
CA PRO A 79 19.81 -1.58 11.99
C PRO A 79 19.51 -1.31 10.51
N VAL A 80 18.27 -0.94 10.18
CA VAL A 80 17.85 -0.68 8.80
C VAL A 80 18.69 0.45 8.19
N GLU A 81 19.07 1.43 8.99
CA GLU A 81 19.97 2.55 8.66
C GLU A 81 21.33 2.09 8.10
N SER A 82 21.77 0.89 8.49
CA SER A 82 23.07 0.32 8.10
C SER A 82 23.03 -0.35 6.72
N VAL A 83 21.85 -0.52 6.13
CA VAL A 83 21.70 -1.09 4.79
C VAL A 83 22.16 -0.06 3.74
N PRO A 84 23.17 -0.38 2.90
CA PRO A 84 23.63 0.52 1.85
C PRO A 84 22.51 0.96 0.91
N GLY A 85 22.47 2.26 0.59
CA GLY A 85 21.45 2.85 -0.28
C GLY A 85 20.14 3.25 0.40
N ILE A 86 19.87 2.79 1.64
CA ILE A 86 18.56 3.05 2.28
C ILE A 86 18.31 4.55 2.48
N ARG A 87 19.30 5.31 2.97
CA ARG A 87 19.16 6.76 3.24
C ARG A 87 18.99 7.57 1.95
N GLU A 88 19.59 7.10 0.85
CA GLU A 88 19.51 7.75 -0.46
C GLU A 88 18.11 7.64 -1.08
N THR A 89 17.30 6.65 -0.68
CA THR A 89 15.90 6.52 -1.12
C THR A 89 14.94 7.53 -0.49
N GLY A 90 15.42 8.34 0.47
CA GLY A 90 14.56 9.19 1.30
C GLY A 90 13.92 8.43 2.46
N TRP A 91 14.30 7.16 2.69
CA TRP A 91 13.96 6.45 3.90
C TRP A 91 14.50 7.20 5.11
N LYS A 92 13.59 7.56 6.01
CA LYS A 92 13.91 8.07 7.32
C LYS A 92 13.56 6.96 8.30
N PRO A 93 14.35 6.77 9.38
CA PRO A 93 13.85 6.02 10.51
C PRO A 93 12.48 6.60 10.84
N LEU A 94 11.50 5.75 11.11
CA LEU A 94 10.23 6.19 11.70
C LEU A 94 10.55 6.64 13.13
N GLY A 95 11.32 7.72 13.24
CA GLY A 95 11.77 8.28 14.49
C GLY A 95 10.57 8.94 15.09
N LYS A 96 9.94 8.24 16.04
CA LYS A 96 9.26 8.88 17.16
C LYS A 96 8.46 10.11 16.74
N GLU A 97 7.54 9.98 15.78
CA GLU A 97 6.46 10.96 15.67
C GLU A 97 5.62 10.80 16.93
N LYS A 98 6.03 11.52 17.98
CA LYS A 98 5.40 11.68 19.29
C LYS A 98 4.93 10.36 19.93
N GLY A 99 5.30 10.18 21.19
CA GLY A 99 4.40 9.42 22.07
C GLY A 99 2.99 10.03 21.98
N LYS A 100 2.14 9.48 21.13
CA LYS A 100 0.72 9.33 21.41
C LYS A 100 0.62 8.04 22.18
N GLU A 101 0.90 8.25 23.46
CA GLU A 101 0.55 7.42 24.59
C GLU A 101 1.24 6.05 24.61
N LEU A 102 1.73 5.69 25.80
CA LEU A 102 1.55 4.33 26.27
C LEU A 102 0.10 4.00 25.92
N LYS A 103 -0.18 3.27 24.82
CA LYS A 103 -1.53 2.78 24.57
C LYS A 103 -1.91 2.12 25.88
N ASP A 104 -2.95 2.68 26.51
CA ASP A 104 -3.52 2.14 27.73
C ASP A 104 -3.48 0.61 27.58
N PRO A 105 -2.80 -0.14 28.47
CA PRO A 105 -2.69 -1.59 28.37
C PRO A 105 -4.05 -2.24 28.09
N ASP A 106 -5.13 -1.66 28.60
CA ASP A 106 -6.50 -2.09 28.36
C ASP A 106 -6.99 -1.79 26.93
N GLN A 107 -6.63 -0.63 26.37
CA GLN A 107 -6.92 -0.30 24.97
C GLN A 107 -6.14 -1.20 24.01
N LEU A 108 -4.86 -1.47 24.29
CA LEU A 108 -4.05 -2.39 23.49
C LEU A 108 -4.63 -3.80 23.55
N TYR A 109 -4.92 -4.30 24.75
CA TYR A 109 -5.54 -5.61 24.98
C TYR A 109 -6.87 -5.72 24.22
N THR A 110 -7.75 -4.73 24.34
CA THR A 110 -9.04 -4.70 23.63
C THR A 110 -8.84 -4.72 22.11
N THR A 111 -7.88 -3.97 21.60
CA THR A 111 -7.56 -3.94 20.16
C THR A 111 -7.10 -5.31 19.67
N LEU A 112 -6.16 -5.94 20.38
CA LEU A 112 -5.62 -7.26 20.02
C LEU A 112 -6.68 -8.36 20.15
N LYS A 113 -7.53 -8.30 21.19
CA LYS A 113 -8.64 -9.22 21.39
C LYS A 113 -9.65 -9.13 20.23
N ASN A 114 -10.02 -7.93 19.81
CA ASN A 114 -10.94 -7.72 18.70
C ASN A 114 -10.34 -8.19 17.36
N LEU A 115 -9.06 -7.92 17.14
CA LEU A 115 -8.34 -8.40 15.96
C LEU A 115 -8.29 -9.93 15.92
N LEU A 116 -7.95 -10.57 17.04
CA LEU A 116 -7.89 -12.03 17.13
C LEU A 116 -9.26 -12.67 16.89
N ALA A 117 -10.35 -12.05 17.37
CA ALA A 117 -11.71 -12.50 17.08
C ALA A 117 -12.04 -12.43 15.57
N GLN A 118 -11.64 -11.36 14.88
CA GLN A 118 -11.82 -11.23 13.43
C GLN A 118 -11.04 -12.32 12.68
N ILE A 119 -9.78 -12.57 13.08
CA ILE A 119 -8.95 -13.62 12.47
C ILE A 119 -9.59 -14.99 12.65
N LYS A 120 -10.06 -15.32 13.87
CA LYS A 120 -10.75 -16.59 14.15
C LYS A 120 -12.04 -16.78 13.34
N SER A 121 -12.72 -15.69 12.98
CA SER A 121 -13.95 -15.74 12.18
C SER A 121 -13.71 -15.92 10.68
N HIS A 122 -12.47 -15.79 10.21
CA HIS A 122 -12.16 -15.86 8.79
C HIS A 122 -12.33 -17.31 8.26
N PRO A 123 -12.93 -17.53 7.08
CA PRO A 123 -13.18 -18.88 6.54
C PRO A 123 -11.92 -19.74 6.40
N SER A 124 -10.77 -19.12 6.16
CA SER A 124 -9.47 -19.80 6.03
C SER A 124 -8.74 -20.03 7.36
N ALA A 125 -9.34 -19.68 8.51
CA ALA A 125 -8.70 -19.81 9.82
C ALA A 125 -8.73 -21.24 10.38
N TRP A 126 -9.57 -22.13 9.82
CA TRP A 126 -9.82 -23.47 10.35
C TRP A 126 -8.57 -24.33 10.65
N PRO A 127 -7.46 -24.30 9.87
CA PRO A 127 -6.28 -25.12 10.16
C PRO A 127 -5.47 -24.60 11.36
N PHE A 128 -5.72 -23.35 11.76
CA PHE A 128 -4.92 -22.64 12.77
C PHE A 128 -5.67 -22.49 14.10
N MET A 129 -6.88 -23.06 14.22
CA MET A 129 -7.74 -22.88 15.40
C MET A 129 -7.18 -23.56 16.65
N GLU A 130 -6.50 -24.69 16.49
CA GLU A 130 -5.96 -25.52 17.57
C GLU A 130 -4.50 -25.92 17.29
N PRO A 131 -3.74 -26.33 18.32
CA PRO A 131 -2.40 -26.87 18.13
C PRO A 131 -2.42 -28.11 17.23
N VAL A 132 -1.42 -28.23 16.36
CA VAL A 132 -1.28 -29.38 15.45
C VAL A 132 -1.12 -30.66 16.24
N LYS A 133 -1.91 -31.70 15.92
CA LYS A 133 -1.83 -32.99 16.60
C LYS A 133 -0.73 -33.84 15.99
N LYS A 134 0.04 -34.55 16.82
CA LYS A 134 1.05 -35.53 16.36
C LYS A 134 0.45 -36.65 15.50
N SER A 135 -0.84 -36.95 15.67
CA SER A 135 -1.54 -37.91 14.82
C SER A 135 -1.74 -37.43 13.38
N GLU A 136 -1.84 -36.12 13.18
CA GLU A 136 -2.02 -35.50 11.86
C GLU A 136 -0.68 -35.21 11.19
N ALA A 137 0.33 -34.84 11.99
CA ALA A 137 1.70 -34.60 11.54
C ALA A 137 2.70 -35.10 12.61
N PRO A 138 3.23 -36.33 12.48
CA PRO A 138 4.09 -36.97 13.49
C PRO A 138 5.40 -36.25 13.78
N ASP A 139 6.01 -35.66 12.76
CA ASP A 139 7.30 -34.95 12.79
C ASP A 139 7.17 -33.45 13.05
N TYR A 140 5.93 -32.94 13.20
CA TYR A 140 5.65 -31.50 13.27
C TYR A 140 6.47 -30.77 14.34
N TYR A 141 6.54 -31.32 15.55
CA TYR A 141 7.23 -30.69 16.68
C TYR A 141 8.76 -30.86 16.63
N GLU A 142 9.27 -31.70 15.73
CA GLU A 142 10.71 -31.84 15.48
C GLU A 142 11.18 -30.77 14.48
N VAL A 143 10.34 -30.51 13.47
CA VAL A 143 10.59 -29.52 12.42
C VAL A 143 10.28 -28.10 12.89
N ILE A 144 9.13 -27.89 13.54
CA ILE A 144 8.63 -26.58 13.98
C ILE A 144 9.02 -26.34 15.44
N ARG A 145 10.04 -25.50 15.64
CA ARG A 145 10.62 -25.21 16.96
C ARG A 145 9.74 -24.37 17.89
N PHE A 146 8.85 -23.56 17.34
CA PHE A 146 7.97 -22.66 18.08
C PHE A 146 6.53 -22.80 17.57
N PRO A 147 5.85 -23.90 17.90
CA PRO A 147 4.47 -24.12 17.47
C PRO A 147 3.56 -23.01 18.02
N ILE A 148 2.59 -22.57 17.21
CA ILE A 148 1.60 -21.57 17.57
C ILE A 148 0.29 -21.84 16.84
N ASP A 149 -0.80 -21.40 17.43
CA ASP A 149 -2.17 -21.51 16.92
C ASP A 149 -3.05 -20.44 17.60
N LEU A 150 -4.25 -20.24 17.08
CA LEU A 150 -5.15 -19.17 17.53
C LEU A 150 -5.70 -19.41 18.94
N LYS A 151 -5.77 -20.67 19.42
CA LYS A 151 -6.11 -20.98 20.81
C LYS A 151 -4.95 -20.58 21.72
N THR A 152 -3.73 -20.99 21.41
CA THR A 152 -2.53 -20.58 22.16
C THR A 152 -2.35 -19.06 22.17
N MET A 153 -2.68 -18.35 21.08
CA MET A 153 -2.69 -16.88 21.04
C MET A 153 -3.81 -16.24 21.89
N THR A 154 -4.91 -16.96 22.14
CA THR A 154 -6.02 -16.47 22.99
C THR A 154 -5.69 -16.63 24.48
N GLU A 155 -4.90 -17.64 24.83
CA GLU A 155 -4.51 -17.96 26.22
C GLU A 155 -3.35 -17.09 26.73
N ARG A 156 -2.60 -16.46 25.82
CA ARG A 156 -1.49 -15.54 26.12
C ARG A 156 -1.96 -14.10 26.30
#